data_AF-A0A4Q2X6F9-F1
#
_entry.id   AF-A0A4Q2X6F9-F1
#
_cell.length_a   1.000
_cell.length_b   1.000
_cell.length_c   1.000
_cell.angle_alpha   90.00
_cell.angle_beta   90.00
_cell.angle_gamma   90.00
#
_symmetry.space_group_name_H-M   'P 1'
#
loop_
_entity.id
_entity.type
_entity.pdbx_description
1 polymer ?
#
loop_
_entity_poly.entity_id
_entity_poly.type
_entity_poly.pdbx_seq_one_letter_code
_entity_poly.pdbx_strand_id
1 'polypeptide(L)'
;MMTCLLVAWCLLCFPDDVSQEAGQGLASSNTYLHGGEVGKSHCTLHPSVSWHEGAVAPQFLAPGQTPKHHRDTAMILDDLRKTTREIHEEMESRLPLGRADLSREVYRELVLRFHGFLVPLEREILKCPEVSGPVFDYVERLKQPALEADLVALDLSDRAALAGTADLPKLETVEDVYGCLYVIEGSTLGGQVISRSLREHLGIHPENGGAYFSGYGPLTGPRWKEFLARLAAVAEREGVDQKAITRSAVETFQSMNRWLFPDTPSSPPVA
;
A
#
# COMPACT_ATOMS: atom_id res chain seq x y z
N MET A 1 13.88 7.28 -14.81
CA MET A 1 12.77 7.82 -13.98
C MET A 1 11.74 6.76 -13.56
N MET A 2 11.83 5.49 -14.00
CA MET A 2 10.99 4.38 -13.50
C MET A 2 11.27 3.95 -12.05
N THR A 3 12.26 4.55 -11.38
CA THR A 3 12.69 4.13 -10.03
C THR A 3 11.89 4.76 -8.89
N CYS A 4 11.17 5.87 -9.07
CA CYS A 4 10.63 6.60 -7.92
C CYS A 4 9.41 5.97 -7.25
N LEU A 5 8.59 5.20 -7.97
CA LEU A 5 7.37 4.59 -7.44
C LEU A 5 7.65 3.21 -6.84
N LEU A 6 8.46 2.38 -7.50
CA LEU A 6 9.13 1.19 -6.96
C LEU A 6 9.93 1.47 -5.67
N VAL A 7 10.71 2.55 -5.65
CA VAL A 7 11.48 2.96 -4.46
C VAL A 7 10.57 3.50 -3.36
N ALA A 8 9.46 4.18 -3.70
CA ALA A 8 8.46 4.58 -2.71
C ALA A 8 7.67 3.38 -2.16
N TRP A 9 7.35 2.38 -2.98
CA TRP A 9 6.74 1.13 -2.55
C TRP A 9 7.67 0.37 -1.59
N CYS A 10 8.95 0.20 -1.95
CA CYS A 10 9.95 -0.41 -1.06
C CYS A 10 10.19 0.41 0.22
N LEU A 11 10.46 1.72 0.12
CA LEU A 11 10.78 2.59 1.26
C LEU A 11 9.61 2.80 2.22
N LEU A 12 8.38 2.91 1.71
CA LEU A 12 7.21 3.19 2.54
C LEU A 12 6.57 1.91 3.09
N CYS A 13 6.73 0.77 2.41
CA CYS A 13 6.33 -0.50 2.99
C CYS A 13 7.33 -0.95 4.07
N PHE A 14 8.64 -0.77 3.88
CA PHE A 14 9.69 -1.19 4.84
C PHE A 14 10.88 -0.22 4.87
N PRO A 15 10.91 0.77 5.80
CA PRO A 15 12.05 1.68 5.92
C PRO A 15 13.35 1.01 6.38
N ASP A 16 13.28 -0.19 6.97
CA ASP A 16 14.44 -0.88 7.57
C ASP A 16 15.26 -1.73 6.57
N ASP A 17 14.71 -2.06 5.39
CA ASP A 17 15.36 -2.98 4.41
C ASP A 17 16.39 -2.29 3.51
N VAL A 18 16.34 -0.95 3.40
CA VAL A 18 17.26 -0.17 2.54
C VAL A 18 18.69 -0.13 3.09
N SER A 19 18.90 -0.60 4.33
CA SER A 19 20.23 -0.66 4.93
C SER A 19 21.05 -1.89 4.50
N GLN A 20 20.47 -2.91 3.87
CA GLN A 20 21.24 -4.11 3.47
C GLN A 20 21.82 -4.05 2.05
N GLU A 21 21.20 -3.34 1.09
CA GLU A 21 21.76 -3.22 -0.27
C GLU A 21 22.88 -2.18 -0.38
N ALA A 22 22.98 -1.22 0.55
CA ALA A 22 24.08 -0.24 0.58
C ALA A 22 25.42 -0.82 1.10
N GLY A 23 25.44 -2.07 1.59
CA GLY A 23 26.60 -2.67 2.26
C GLY A 23 27.57 -3.45 1.37
N GLN A 24 27.24 -3.73 0.10
CA GLN A 24 28.12 -4.49 -0.81
C GLN A 24 28.87 -3.56 -1.77
N GLY A 25 29.75 -2.74 -1.21
CA GLY A 25 30.59 -1.87 -2.00
C GLY A 25 31.48 -1.01 -1.15
N LEU A 26 32.50 -1.61 -0.53
CA LEU A 26 33.82 -1.05 -0.18
C LEU A 26 34.48 -1.93 0.90
N ALA A 27 34.94 -3.11 0.48
CA ALA A 27 36.04 -3.75 1.19
C ALA A 27 37.34 -3.10 0.72
N SER A 28 37.99 -2.30 1.57
CA SER A 28 39.45 -2.19 1.70
C SER A 28 39.82 -1.01 2.60
N SER A 29 40.22 -1.30 3.84
CA SER A 29 41.55 -0.93 4.37
C SER A 29 41.52 -0.93 5.90
N ASN A 30 42.22 -1.93 6.42
CA ASN A 30 42.51 -2.15 7.81
C ASN A 30 43.51 -1.10 8.30
N THR A 31 43.19 -0.34 9.36
CA THR A 31 44.22 0.27 10.20
C THR A 31 43.72 0.40 11.65
N TYR A 32 44.32 -0.40 12.52
CA TYR A 32 44.34 -0.23 13.98
C TYR A 32 45.02 1.09 14.34
N LEU A 33 44.48 1.87 15.28
CA LEU A 33 45.25 2.58 16.32
C LEU A 33 44.37 2.92 17.55
N HIS A 34 45.05 2.92 18.69
CA HIS A 34 44.60 2.98 20.09
C HIS A 34 43.85 4.23 20.57
N GLY A 35 43.01 4.02 21.61
CA GLY A 35 43.10 4.75 22.89
C GLY A 35 42.10 5.88 23.12
N GLY A 36 41.42 5.88 24.28
CA GLY A 36 40.72 7.08 24.77
C GLY A 36 39.53 6.86 25.72
N GLU A 37 39.86 6.56 26.98
CA GLU A 37 39.23 7.00 28.25
C GLU A 37 37.71 6.92 28.53
N VAL A 38 37.48 6.45 29.76
CA VAL A 38 36.22 6.21 30.46
C VAL A 38 35.77 7.48 31.19
N GLY A 39 34.66 8.08 30.77
CA GLY A 39 33.98 9.16 31.50
C GLY A 39 32.84 8.61 32.37
N LYS A 40 33.07 8.50 33.68
CA LYS A 40 32.04 8.17 34.68
C LYS A 40 31.22 9.42 35.00
N SER A 41 29.92 9.39 34.73
CA SER A 41 28.97 10.39 35.24
C SER A 41 28.06 9.76 36.28
N HIS A 42 28.27 10.15 37.54
CA HIS A 42 27.40 9.88 38.68
C HIS A 42 26.04 10.54 38.46
N CYS A 43 24.96 9.76 38.50
CA CYS A 43 23.61 10.27 38.70
C CYS A 43 23.08 9.74 40.04
N THR A 44 22.83 10.66 40.97
CA THR A 44 22.31 10.41 42.32
C THR A 44 20.82 10.06 42.26
N LEU A 45 20.46 8.91 42.83
CA LEU A 45 19.06 8.45 43.00
C LEU A 45 18.38 9.17 44.18
N HIS A 46 17.17 9.67 43.95
CA HIS A 46 16.25 10.14 44.98
C HIS A 46 15.29 8.99 45.36
N PRO A 47 14.99 8.71 46.64
CA PRO A 47 14.13 7.59 47.01
C PRO A 47 12.71 8.06 47.28
N SER A 48 11.73 7.63 46.48
CA SER A 48 10.34 7.44 46.95
C SER A 48 9.45 6.87 45.83
N VAL A 49 9.43 5.54 45.69
CA VAL A 49 8.27 4.84 45.12
C VAL A 49 8.04 3.57 45.94
N SER A 50 6.92 3.52 46.64
CA SER A 50 6.40 2.34 47.35
C SER A 50 5.76 1.38 46.34
N TRP A 51 6.21 0.14 46.33
CA TRP A 51 5.62 -0.93 45.51
C TRP A 51 4.38 -1.51 46.22
N HIS A 52 3.22 -1.44 45.58
CA HIS A 52 2.07 -2.26 45.95
C HIS A 52 2.30 -3.69 45.45
N GLU A 53 2.18 -4.67 46.35
CA GLU A 53 2.19 -6.11 46.04
C GLU A 53 1.00 -6.45 45.13
N GLY A 54 1.29 -6.90 43.90
CA GLY A 54 0.29 -7.28 42.91
C GLY A 54 0.79 -7.43 41.47
N ALA A 55 2.06 -7.15 41.18
CA ALA A 55 2.62 -7.35 39.85
C ALA A 55 3.03 -8.82 39.64
N VAL A 56 2.32 -9.50 38.73
CA VAL A 56 2.79 -10.76 38.14
C VAL A 56 4.12 -10.47 37.46
N ALA A 57 5.19 -11.15 37.88
CA ALA A 57 6.51 -10.97 37.28
C ALA A 57 6.42 -11.22 35.75
N PRO A 58 7.04 -10.36 34.91
CA PRO A 58 7.11 -10.64 33.49
C PRO A 58 7.84 -11.96 33.29
N GLN A 59 7.18 -12.93 32.66
CA GLN A 59 7.80 -14.17 32.25
C GLN A 59 8.93 -13.81 31.28
N PHE A 60 10.18 -13.92 31.75
CA PHE A 60 11.35 -13.81 30.89
C PHE A 60 11.30 -14.96 29.87
N LEU A 61 10.98 -14.62 28.62
CA LEU A 61 11.12 -15.54 27.49
C LEU A 61 12.59 -15.98 27.41
N ALA A 62 12.81 -17.29 27.27
CA ALA A 62 14.15 -17.83 27.08
C ALA A 62 14.76 -17.25 25.76
N PRO A 63 16.07 -16.93 25.74
CA PRO A 63 16.72 -16.42 24.53
C PRO A 63 16.60 -17.47 23.41
N GLY A 64 15.91 -17.12 22.32
CA GLY A 64 15.74 -17.95 21.13
C GLY A 64 14.29 -18.29 20.74
N GLN A 65 13.28 -17.94 21.55
CA GLN A 65 11.87 -18.16 21.21
C GLN A 65 11.21 -16.86 20.71
N THR A 66 11.21 -16.65 19.40
CA THR A 66 10.24 -15.72 18.78
C THR A 66 8.85 -16.34 18.88
N PRO A 67 7.82 -15.65 19.39
CA PRO A 67 6.45 -16.15 19.41
C PRO A 67 6.03 -16.59 17.99
N LYS A 68 5.41 -17.77 17.86
CA LYS A 68 4.95 -18.31 16.58
C LYS A 68 4.11 -17.27 15.80
N HIS A 69 3.24 -16.56 16.51
CA HIS A 69 2.40 -15.47 15.98
C HIS A 69 3.20 -14.38 15.25
N HIS A 70 4.24 -13.83 15.89
CA HIS A 70 5.07 -12.78 15.27
C HIS A 70 5.79 -13.27 13.99
N ARG A 71 6.12 -14.57 13.90
CA ARG A 71 6.74 -15.16 12.71
C ARG A 71 5.72 -15.34 11.58
N ASP A 72 4.54 -15.86 11.89
CA ASP A 72 3.49 -16.11 10.90
C ASP A 72 2.96 -14.78 10.29
N THR A 73 2.83 -13.73 11.11
CA THR A 73 2.54 -12.36 10.64
C THR A 73 3.62 -11.81 9.69
N ALA A 74 4.90 -11.96 10.05
CA ALA A 74 5.99 -11.49 9.20
C ALA A 74 6.03 -12.26 7.88
N MET A 75 5.66 -13.55 7.89
CA MET A 75 5.61 -14.40 6.71
C MET A 75 4.51 -14.01 5.72
N ILE A 76 3.26 -13.80 6.15
CA ILE A 76 2.18 -13.42 5.19
C ILE A 76 2.45 -12.09 4.49
N LEU A 77 2.97 -11.10 5.21
CA LEU A 77 3.26 -9.79 4.60
C LEU A 77 4.43 -9.85 3.63
N ASP A 78 5.41 -10.72 3.88
CA ASP A 78 6.54 -10.99 2.98
C ASP A 78 6.09 -11.79 1.76
N ASP A 79 5.24 -12.80 1.93
CA ASP A 79 4.67 -13.60 0.85
C ASP A 79 3.82 -12.75 -0.10
N LEU A 80 2.98 -11.85 0.43
CA LEU A 80 2.24 -10.89 -0.38
C LEU A 80 3.17 -10.05 -1.24
N ARG A 81 4.21 -9.45 -0.64
CA ARG A 81 5.19 -8.64 -1.37
C ARG A 81 5.87 -9.41 -2.47
N LYS A 82 6.41 -10.60 -2.15
CA LYS A 82 7.12 -11.44 -3.11
C LYS A 82 6.21 -11.85 -4.27
N THR A 83 4.98 -12.26 -3.95
CA THR A 83 4.03 -12.79 -4.92
C THR A 83 3.47 -11.71 -5.83
N THR A 84 3.26 -10.49 -5.33
CA THR A 84 2.71 -9.38 -6.14
C THR A 84 3.76 -8.51 -6.81
N ARG A 85 5.07 -8.71 -6.53
CA ARG A 85 6.14 -7.84 -7.03
C ARG A 85 6.13 -7.69 -8.55
N GLU A 86 6.18 -8.79 -9.29
CA GLU A 86 6.33 -8.75 -10.75
C GLU A 86 5.14 -8.05 -11.42
N ILE A 87 3.92 -8.35 -10.99
CA ILE A 87 2.72 -7.74 -11.56
C ILE A 87 2.54 -6.28 -11.14
N HIS A 88 2.99 -5.90 -9.94
CA HIS A 88 3.05 -4.51 -9.53
C HIS A 88 4.01 -3.71 -10.43
N GLU A 89 5.22 -4.22 -10.65
CA GLU A 89 6.24 -3.60 -11.52
C GLU A 89 5.75 -3.48 -12.97
N GLU A 90 5.11 -4.53 -13.49
CA GLU A 90 4.49 -4.51 -14.82
C GLU A 90 3.44 -3.39 -14.91
N MET A 91 2.49 -3.36 -13.98
CA MET A 91 1.42 -2.36 -13.99
C MET A 91 1.96 -0.93 -13.83
N GLU A 92 2.95 -0.73 -12.96
CA GLU A 92 3.63 0.55 -12.76
C GLU A 92 4.29 1.04 -14.06
N SER A 93 4.98 0.14 -14.79
CA SER A 93 5.65 0.49 -16.04
C SER A 93 4.71 0.97 -17.15
N ARG A 94 3.43 0.57 -17.08
CA ARG A 94 2.38 0.94 -18.04
C ARG A 94 1.69 2.26 -17.69
N LEU A 95 1.78 2.71 -16.43
CA LEU A 95 1.16 3.97 -16.00
C LEU A 95 1.95 5.19 -16.52
N PRO A 96 1.30 6.14 -17.23
CA PRO A 96 2.00 7.32 -17.75
C PRO A 96 2.24 8.40 -16.67
N LEU A 97 1.82 8.17 -15.42
CA LEU A 97 1.76 9.17 -14.34
C LEU A 97 3.13 9.71 -13.87
N GLY A 98 4.20 8.96 -14.14
CA GLY A 98 5.59 9.39 -13.87
C GLY A 98 6.27 10.14 -15.01
N ARG A 99 5.58 10.36 -16.14
CA ARG A 99 6.17 10.96 -17.34
C ARG A 99 5.94 12.47 -17.38
N ALA A 100 7.00 13.21 -17.71
CA ALA A 100 6.93 14.67 -17.85
C ALA A 100 6.06 15.13 -19.04
N ASP A 101 5.86 14.26 -20.03
CA ASP A 101 5.02 14.52 -21.22
C ASP A 101 3.57 14.04 -21.05
N LEU A 102 3.15 13.67 -19.84
CA LEU A 102 1.76 13.30 -19.55
C LEU A 102 0.83 14.44 -19.97
N SER A 103 -0.09 14.16 -20.89
CA SER A 103 -1.10 15.13 -21.30
C SER A 103 -2.30 15.12 -20.34
N ARG A 104 -2.97 16.28 -20.24
CA ARG A 104 -4.20 16.40 -19.44
C ARG A 104 -5.31 15.48 -19.93
N GLU A 105 -5.39 15.21 -21.23
CA GLU A 105 -6.40 14.29 -21.79
C GLU A 105 -6.14 12.84 -21.39
N VAL A 106 -4.88 12.39 -21.45
CA VAL A 106 -4.50 11.05 -20.97
C VAL A 106 -4.77 10.90 -19.47
N TYR A 107 -4.49 11.94 -18.69
CA TYR A 107 -4.82 11.95 -17.26
C TYR A 107 -6.33 11.83 -17.00
N ARG A 108 -7.16 12.61 -17.71
CA ARG A 108 -8.63 12.57 -17.61
C ARG A 108 -9.18 11.16 -17.88
N GLU A 109 -8.72 10.54 -18.97
CA GLU A 109 -9.14 9.18 -19.33
C GLU A 109 -8.68 8.16 -18.27
N LEU A 110 -7.49 8.34 -17.68
CA LEU A 110 -7.01 7.48 -16.62
C LEU A 110 -7.85 7.60 -15.33
N VAL A 111 -8.26 8.80 -14.93
CA VAL A 111 -9.16 9.01 -13.78
C VAL A 111 -10.51 8.34 -14.02
N LEU A 112 -11.09 8.45 -15.23
CA LEU A 112 -12.32 7.74 -15.59
C LEU A 112 -12.17 6.23 -15.44
N ARG A 113 -11.03 5.66 -15.86
CA ARG A 113 -10.77 4.22 -15.74
C ARG A 113 -10.59 3.79 -14.29
N PHE A 114 -9.86 4.55 -13.47
CA PHE A 114 -9.75 4.27 -12.04
C PHE A 114 -11.13 4.31 -11.36
N HIS A 115 -11.95 5.31 -11.67
CA HIS A 115 -13.33 5.37 -11.18
C HIS A 115 -14.15 4.15 -11.61
N GLY A 116 -14.10 3.79 -12.90
CA GLY A 116 -14.83 2.65 -13.45
C GLY A 116 -14.42 1.28 -12.88
N PHE A 117 -13.21 1.16 -12.31
CA PHE A 117 -12.75 -0.05 -11.62
C PHE A 117 -13.04 -0.03 -10.13
N LEU A 118 -12.60 1.03 -9.44
CA LEU A 118 -12.58 1.09 -7.98
C LEU A 118 -13.98 1.21 -7.41
N VAL A 119 -14.87 2.02 -7.98
CA VAL A 119 -16.22 2.18 -7.44
C VAL A 119 -17.00 0.87 -7.42
N PRO A 120 -17.11 0.08 -8.51
CA PRO A 120 -17.79 -1.20 -8.42
C PRO A 120 -17.03 -2.22 -7.56
N LEU A 121 -15.69 -2.20 -7.54
CA LEU A 121 -14.91 -3.07 -6.65
C LEU A 121 -15.18 -2.78 -5.16
N GLU A 122 -15.24 -1.51 -4.78
CA GLU A 122 -15.55 -1.10 -3.40
C GLU A 122 -16.95 -1.53 -2.97
N ARG A 123 -17.92 -1.55 -3.90
CA ARG A 123 -19.25 -2.12 -3.64
C ARG A 123 -19.20 -3.63 -3.36
N GLU A 124 -18.33 -4.37 -4.04
CA GLU A 124 -18.12 -5.80 -3.76
C GLU A 124 -17.42 -6.00 -2.41
N ILE A 125 -16.38 -5.21 -2.10
CA ILE A 125 -15.68 -5.23 -0.81
C ILE A 125 -16.65 -5.01 0.36
N LEU A 126 -17.53 -4.01 0.26
CA LEU A 126 -18.49 -3.66 1.32
C LEU A 126 -19.56 -4.73 1.58
N LYS A 127 -19.70 -5.75 0.72
CA LYS A 127 -20.56 -6.92 1.00
C LYS A 127 -19.99 -7.81 2.10
N CYS A 128 -18.69 -7.72 2.37
CA CYS A 128 -18.04 -8.45 3.46
C CYS A 128 -18.33 -7.76 4.81
N PRO A 129 -19.02 -8.42 5.75
CA PRO A 129 -19.35 -7.80 7.03
C PRO A 129 -18.11 -7.46 7.88
N GLU A 130 -17.00 -8.16 7.66
CA GLU A 130 -15.76 -7.99 8.43
C GLU A 130 -15.00 -6.69 8.17
N VAL A 131 -15.39 -5.94 7.12
CA VAL A 131 -14.79 -4.65 6.77
C VAL A 131 -15.71 -3.46 7.03
N SER A 132 -16.86 -3.70 7.66
CA SER A 132 -17.84 -2.66 8.04
C SER A 132 -18.13 -2.73 9.55
N GLY A 133 -17.11 -3.06 10.35
CA GLY A 133 -17.22 -3.35 11.77
C GLY A 133 -16.46 -2.35 12.65
N PRO A 134 -16.68 -2.38 13.98
CA PRO A 134 -16.05 -1.43 14.90
C PRO A 134 -14.52 -1.58 15.01
N VAL A 135 -13.98 -2.71 14.57
CA VAL A 135 -12.53 -3.00 14.60
C VAL A 135 -11.84 -2.49 13.32
N PHE A 136 -12.56 -2.49 12.20
CA PHE A 136 -12.06 -2.01 10.92
C PHE A 136 -13.26 -1.61 10.06
N ASP A 137 -13.32 -0.34 9.71
CA ASP A 137 -14.36 0.24 8.85
C ASP A 137 -13.73 0.76 7.57
N TYR A 138 -14.01 0.05 6.47
CA TYR A 138 -13.54 0.41 5.14
C TYR A 138 -14.33 1.58 4.54
N VAL A 139 -15.50 1.93 5.07
CA VAL A 139 -16.27 3.09 4.61
C VAL A 139 -15.45 4.37 4.75
N GLU A 140 -14.67 4.51 5.83
CA GLU A 140 -13.78 5.66 6.04
C GLU A 140 -12.57 5.69 5.09
N ARG A 141 -12.35 4.61 4.33
CA ARG A 141 -11.21 4.38 3.43
C ARG A 141 -11.63 4.36 1.97
N LEU A 142 -12.91 4.53 1.66
CA LEU A 142 -13.40 4.54 0.28
C LEU A 142 -12.64 5.55 -0.58
N LYS A 143 -12.28 5.12 -1.78
CA LYS A 143 -11.67 5.95 -2.82
C LYS A 143 -12.74 6.65 -3.64
N GLN A 144 -13.96 6.08 -3.70
CA GLN A 144 -15.09 6.64 -4.41
C GLN A 144 -15.29 8.15 -4.20
N PRO A 145 -15.36 8.70 -2.96
CA PRO A 145 -15.61 10.13 -2.78
C PRO A 145 -14.53 11.03 -3.40
N ALA A 146 -13.27 10.62 -3.32
CA ALA A 146 -12.15 11.36 -3.91
C ALA A 146 -12.17 11.29 -5.44
N LEU A 147 -12.48 10.11 -6.01
CA LEU A 147 -12.62 9.95 -7.46
C LEU A 147 -13.80 10.74 -8.01
N GLU A 148 -14.94 10.75 -7.33
CA GLU A 148 -16.12 11.55 -7.73
C GLU A 148 -15.81 13.05 -7.68
N ALA A 149 -15.10 13.52 -6.65
CA ALA A 149 -14.63 14.91 -6.58
C ALA A 149 -13.69 15.25 -7.75
N ASP A 150 -12.78 14.33 -8.10
CA ASP A 150 -11.88 14.52 -9.24
C ASP A 150 -12.63 14.57 -10.57
N LEU A 151 -13.64 13.72 -10.77
CA LEU A 151 -14.47 13.74 -11.98
C LEU A 151 -15.22 15.06 -12.12
N VAL A 152 -15.74 15.62 -11.03
CA VAL A 152 -16.39 16.94 -11.05
C VAL A 152 -15.38 18.03 -11.41
N ALA A 153 -14.23 18.07 -10.72
CA ALA A 153 -13.20 19.09 -10.94
C ALA A 153 -12.57 19.02 -12.34
N LEU A 154 -12.64 17.86 -12.99
CA LEU A 154 -12.16 17.63 -14.34
C LEU A 154 -13.28 17.72 -15.38
N ASP A 155 -14.51 18.12 -15.07
CA ASP A 155 -15.62 18.17 -16.05
C ASP A 155 -15.84 16.81 -16.76
N LEU A 156 -15.90 15.72 -15.99
CA LEU A 156 -16.04 14.34 -16.47
C LEU A 156 -17.27 13.61 -15.93
N SER A 157 -18.10 14.24 -15.11
CA SER A 157 -19.26 13.62 -14.45
C SER A 157 -20.19 12.85 -15.40
N ASP A 158 -20.48 13.43 -16.58
CA ASP A 158 -21.36 12.81 -17.58
C ASP A 158 -20.76 11.57 -18.26
N ARG A 159 -19.43 11.40 -18.16
CA ARG A 159 -18.72 10.26 -18.75
C ARG A 159 -18.54 9.10 -17.77
N ALA A 160 -18.79 9.30 -16.49
CA ALA A 160 -18.60 8.27 -15.45
C ALA A 160 -19.47 7.02 -15.70
N ALA A 161 -20.71 7.22 -16.18
CA ALA A 161 -21.64 6.15 -16.50
C ALA A 161 -21.32 5.42 -17.82
N LEU A 162 -20.41 5.96 -18.64
CA LEU A 162 -20.04 5.41 -19.94
C LEU A 162 -18.83 4.47 -19.87
N ALA A 163 -18.12 4.43 -18.73
CA ALA A 163 -17.10 3.42 -18.49
C ALA A 163 -17.81 2.07 -18.34
N GLY A 164 -17.47 1.09 -19.19
CA GLY A 164 -18.11 -0.22 -19.21
C GLY A 164 -18.03 -0.99 -17.88
N THR A 165 -18.52 -2.23 -17.86
CA THR A 165 -18.44 -3.09 -16.68
C THR A 165 -17.05 -3.70 -16.57
N ALA A 166 -16.31 -3.33 -15.51
CA ALA A 166 -15.03 -3.95 -15.20
C ALA A 166 -15.20 -5.44 -14.85
N ASP A 167 -14.29 -6.27 -15.34
CA ASP A 167 -14.16 -7.67 -14.90
C ASP A 167 -13.41 -7.70 -13.56
N LEU A 168 -14.16 -7.79 -12.47
CA LEU A 168 -13.65 -7.67 -11.11
C LEU A 168 -13.12 -9.02 -10.58
N PRO A 169 -12.15 -9.01 -9.64
CA PRO A 169 -11.81 -10.22 -8.89
C PRO A 169 -13.03 -10.73 -8.12
N LYS A 170 -13.13 -12.04 -7.93
CA LYS A 170 -14.20 -12.64 -7.13
C LYS A 170 -13.88 -12.49 -5.65
N LEU A 171 -14.75 -11.81 -4.91
CA LEU A 171 -14.60 -11.57 -3.47
C LEU A 171 -15.65 -12.37 -2.69
N GLU A 172 -15.45 -13.68 -2.59
CA GLU A 172 -16.42 -14.59 -1.97
C GLU A 172 -16.09 -14.86 -0.48
N THR A 173 -14.82 -14.76 -0.13
CA THR A 173 -14.30 -15.03 1.21
C THR A 173 -13.66 -13.79 1.83
N VAL A 174 -13.43 -13.85 3.15
CA VAL A 174 -12.69 -12.80 3.85
C VAL A 174 -11.24 -12.73 3.36
N GLU A 175 -10.63 -13.86 3.02
CA GLU A 175 -9.30 -13.93 2.45
C GLU A 175 -9.22 -13.16 1.12
N ASP A 176 -10.24 -13.33 0.26
CA ASP A 176 -10.30 -12.63 -1.00
C ASP A 176 -10.36 -11.11 -0.78
N VAL A 177 -11.20 -10.67 0.15
CA VAL A 177 -11.37 -9.24 0.47
C VAL A 177 -10.07 -8.64 1.01
N TYR A 178 -9.37 -9.33 1.92
CA TYR A 178 -8.13 -8.82 2.50
C TYR A 178 -6.95 -8.84 1.51
N GLY A 179 -6.91 -9.80 0.59
CA GLY A 179 -5.97 -9.78 -0.54
C GLY A 179 -6.22 -8.59 -1.47
N CYS A 180 -7.49 -8.33 -1.79
CA CYS A 180 -7.88 -7.17 -2.59
C CYS A 180 -7.54 -5.84 -1.91
N LEU A 181 -7.87 -5.71 -0.61
CA LEU A 181 -7.57 -4.51 0.17
C LEU A 181 -6.07 -4.24 0.29
N TYR A 182 -5.22 -5.28 0.30
CA TYR A 182 -3.77 -5.09 0.27
C TYR A 182 -3.32 -4.29 -0.96
N VAL A 183 -3.91 -4.58 -2.13
CA VAL A 183 -3.62 -3.86 -3.37
C VAL A 183 -4.15 -2.42 -3.31
N ILE A 184 -5.41 -2.23 -2.89
CA ILE A 184 -6.06 -0.91 -2.88
C ILE A 184 -5.47 0.03 -1.84
N GLU A 185 -5.20 -0.46 -0.62
CA GLU A 185 -4.59 0.36 0.41
C GLU A 185 -3.11 0.64 0.12
N GLY A 186 -2.39 -0.34 -0.44
CA GLY A 186 -0.99 -0.18 -0.81
C GLY A 186 -0.81 0.89 -1.91
N SER A 187 -1.72 0.94 -2.90
CA SER A 187 -1.61 1.89 -4.02
C SER A 187 -1.62 3.36 -3.57
N THR A 188 -2.18 3.66 -2.40
CA THR A 188 -2.22 5.02 -1.83
C THR A 188 -0.83 5.58 -1.50
N LEU A 189 0.15 4.72 -1.22
CA LEU A 189 1.53 5.13 -0.94
C LEU A 189 2.20 5.71 -2.18
N GLY A 190 2.05 5.02 -3.33
CA GLY A 190 2.55 5.49 -4.62
C GLY A 190 1.87 6.79 -5.07
N GLY A 191 0.61 6.99 -4.67
CA GLY A 191 -0.16 8.21 -4.91
C GLY A 191 0.58 9.49 -4.47
N GLN A 192 1.38 9.46 -3.40
CA GLN A 192 2.12 10.63 -2.93
C GLN A 192 3.19 11.11 -3.92
N VAL A 193 3.85 10.17 -4.60
CA VAL A 193 4.84 10.47 -5.65
C VAL A 193 4.13 10.97 -6.91
N ILE A 194 3.05 10.29 -7.31
CA ILE A 194 2.21 10.70 -8.45
C ILE A 194 1.69 12.12 -8.26
N SER A 195 1.18 12.42 -7.07
CA SER A 195 0.63 13.74 -6.73
C SER A 195 1.66 14.87 -6.90
N ARG A 196 2.94 14.59 -6.64
CA ARG A 196 4.02 15.55 -6.89
C ARG A 196 4.20 15.79 -8.39
N SER A 197 4.30 14.70 -9.17
CA SER A 197 4.40 14.77 -10.64
C SER A 197 3.23 15.53 -11.26
N LEU A 198 2.00 15.27 -10.81
CA LEU A 198 0.78 15.93 -11.31
C LEU A 198 0.78 17.43 -11.02
N ARG A 199 1.25 17.86 -9.84
CA ARG A 199 1.41 19.28 -9.52
C ARG A 199 2.44 19.95 -10.42
N GLU A 200 3.60 19.32 -10.57
CA GLU A 200 4.75 19.87 -11.30
C GLU A 200 4.48 19.98 -12.81
N HIS A 201 3.86 18.96 -13.41
CA HIS A 201 3.72 18.88 -14.88
C HIS A 201 2.35 19.31 -15.40
N LEU A 202 1.28 19.17 -14.59
CA LEU A 202 -0.09 19.46 -15.03
C LEU A 202 -0.78 20.57 -14.21
N GLY A 203 -0.17 21.05 -13.13
CA GLY A 203 -0.83 21.99 -12.20
C GLY A 203 -2.07 21.38 -11.53
N ILE A 204 -2.05 20.07 -11.31
CA ILE A 204 -3.16 19.33 -10.69
C ILE A 204 -2.87 19.12 -9.20
N HIS A 205 -3.84 19.51 -8.38
CA HIS A 205 -3.87 19.57 -6.92
C HIS A 205 -5.10 18.81 -6.40
N PRO A 206 -5.16 18.46 -5.11
CA PRO A 206 -6.34 17.81 -4.53
C PRO A 206 -7.66 18.52 -4.86
N GLU A 207 -7.65 19.85 -4.91
CA GLU A 207 -8.85 20.67 -5.06
C GLU A 207 -9.32 20.81 -6.53
N ASN A 208 -8.51 20.39 -7.51
CA ASN A 208 -8.80 20.61 -8.94
C ASN A 208 -8.61 19.34 -9.81
N GLY A 209 -8.78 18.15 -9.21
CA GLY A 209 -8.76 16.87 -9.93
C GLY A 209 -7.65 15.91 -9.53
N GLY A 210 -6.98 16.12 -8.39
CA GLY A 210 -5.93 15.24 -7.86
C GLY A 210 -6.21 14.69 -6.44
N ALA A 211 -7.46 14.70 -5.98
CA ALA A 211 -7.87 14.23 -4.67
C ALA A 211 -7.56 12.74 -4.49
N TYR A 212 -7.86 11.90 -5.49
CA TYR A 212 -7.64 10.46 -5.44
C TYR A 212 -6.17 10.09 -5.20
N PHE A 213 -5.25 10.65 -6.00
CA PHE A 213 -3.82 10.36 -5.87
C PHE A 213 -3.21 10.97 -4.59
N SER A 214 -3.88 11.92 -3.95
CA SER A 214 -3.46 12.46 -2.66
C SER A 214 -3.65 11.47 -1.50
N GLY A 215 -4.30 10.32 -1.74
CA GLY A 215 -4.47 9.25 -0.77
C GLY A 215 -5.21 9.74 0.47
N TYR A 216 -4.61 9.54 1.64
CA TYR A 216 -5.12 10.07 2.91
C TYR A 216 -4.34 11.29 3.41
N GLY A 217 -3.62 11.96 2.49
CA GLY A 217 -2.70 13.04 2.82
C GLY A 217 -1.66 12.57 3.86
N PRO A 218 -1.46 13.33 4.96
CA PRO A 218 -0.53 12.95 6.04
C PRO A 218 -0.85 11.60 6.71
N LEU A 219 -2.09 11.12 6.63
CA LEU A 219 -2.52 9.85 7.22
C LEU A 219 -2.21 8.63 6.34
N THR A 220 -1.63 8.82 5.15
CA THR A 220 -1.39 7.72 4.19
C THR A 220 -0.54 6.59 4.81
N GLY A 221 0.63 6.93 5.35
CA GLY A 221 1.50 5.96 6.03
C GLY A 221 0.86 5.33 7.28
N PRO A 222 0.29 6.12 8.22
CA PRO A 222 -0.43 5.59 9.37
C PRO A 222 -1.56 4.60 9.01
N ARG A 223 -2.42 4.96 8.06
CA ARG A 223 -3.54 4.11 7.63
C ARG A 223 -3.07 2.82 6.95
N TRP A 224 -1.96 2.87 6.22
CA TRP A 224 -1.33 1.66 5.68
C TRP A 224 -0.84 0.72 6.78
N LYS A 225 -0.11 1.25 7.78
CA LYS A 225 0.38 0.44 8.91
C LYS A 225 -0.76 -0.19 9.71
N GLU A 226 -1.82 0.58 9.96
CA GLU A 226 -3.03 0.09 10.61
C GLU A 226 -3.67 -1.06 9.82
N PHE A 227 -3.79 -0.90 8.50
CA PHE A 227 -4.31 -1.96 7.63
C PHE A 227 -3.42 -3.21 7.65
N LEU A 228 -2.09 -3.08 7.58
CA LEU A 228 -1.17 -4.21 7.66
C LEU A 228 -1.30 -4.97 8.98
N ALA A 229 -1.45 -4.25 10.10
CA ALA A 229 -1.69 -4.88 11.40
C ALA A 229 -3.02 -5.65 11.43
N ARG A 230 -4.06 -5.11 10.79
CA ARG A 230 -5.37 -5.78 10.68
C ARG A 230 -5.29 -7.03 9.80
N LEU A 231 -4.63 -6.93 8.64
CA LEU A 231 -4.40 -8.04 7.71
C LEU A 231 -3.63 -9.18 8.39
N ALA A 232 -2.57 -8.85 9.11
CA ALA A 232 -1.80 -9.80 9.91
C ALA A 232 -2.67 -10.53 10.94
N ALA A 233 -3.48 -9.79 11.71
CA ALA A 233 -4.38 -10.38 12.70
C ALA A 233 -5.44 -11.30 12.06
N VAL A 234 -5.92 -11.00 10.85
CA VAL A 234 -6.84 -11.86 10.10
C VAL A 234 -6.15 -13.14 9.64
N ALA A 235 -4.92 -13.04 9.14
CA ALA A 235 -4.12 -14.16 8.65
C ALA A 235 -3.74 -15.18 9.74
N GLU A 236 -3.73 -14.75 11.01
CA GLU A 236 -3.44 -15.62 12.16
C GLU A 236 -4.66 -16.40 12.68
N ARG A 237 -5.88 -16.09 12.21
CA ARG A 237 -7.09 -16.77 12.69
C ARG A 237 -7.10 -18.22 12.23
N GLU A 238 -7.63 -19.08 13.09
CA GLU A 238 -7.83 -20.49 12.76
C GLU A 238 -8.75 -20.63 11.53
N GLY A 239 -8.35 -21.50 10.60
CA GLY A 239 -9.11 -21.78 9.39
C GLY A 239 -8.90 -20.81 8.22
N VAL A 240 -8.15 -19.73 8.40
CA VAL A 240 -7.84 -18.78 7.32
C VAL A 240 -6.78 -19.35 6.37
N ASP A 241 -7.07 -19.33 5.07
CA ASP A 241 -6.10 -19.71 4.03
C ASP A 241 -5.27 -18.51 3.58
N GLN A 242 -4.07 -18.37 4.13
CA GLN A 242 -3.11 -17.33 3.74
C GLN A 242 -2.75 -17.34 2.24
N LYS A 243 -2.85 -18.49 1.56
CA LYS A 243 -2.63 -18.58 0.12
C LYS A 243 -3.80 -17.99 -0.67
N ALA A 244 -5.02 -18.03 -0.15
CA ALA A 244 -6.16 -17.36 -0.76
C ALA A 244 -5.99 -15.84 -0.72
N ILE A 245 -5.45 -15.29 0.38
CA ILE A 245 -5.12 -13.85 0.49
C ILE A 245 -4.12 -13.43 -0.59
N THR A 246 -3.01 -14.16 -0.73
CA THR A 246 -1.98 -13.83 -1.73
C THR A 246 -2.50 -14.01 -3.16
N ARG A 247 -3.25 -15.08 -3.44
CA ARG A 247 -3.90 -15.29 -4.74
C ARG A 247 -4.85 -14.14 -5.08
N SER A 248 -5.70 -13.73 -4.15
CA SER A 248 -6.63 -12.62 -4.39
C SER A 248 -5.90 -11.32 -4.69
N ALA A 249 -4.81 -11.01 -3.97
CA ALA A 249 -4.00 -9.82 -4.29
C ALA A 249 -3.47 -9.85 -5.73
N VAL A 250 -2.99 -11.01 -6.20
CA VAL A 250 -2.57 -11.19 -7.60
C VAL A 250 -3.74 -11.01 -8.57
N GLU A 251 -4.89 -11.63 -8.30
CA GLU A 251 -6.09 -11.51 -9.14
C GLU A 251 -6.59 -10.06 -9.21
N THR A 252 -6.54 -9.30 -8.11
CA THR A 252 -6.86 -7.87 -8.08
C THR A 252 -5.92 -7.08 -8.99
N PHE A 253 -4.61 -7.30 -8.92
CA PHE A 253 -3.66 -6.68 -9.84
C PHE A 253 -3.94 -7.06 -11.29
N GLN A 254 -4.19 -8.34 -11.59
CA GLN A 254 -4.49 -8.82 -12.94
C GLN A 254 -5.74 -8.16 -13.52
N SER A 255 -6.83 -8.13 -12.77
CA SER A 255 -8.08 -7.50 -13.19
C SER A 255 -7.92 -5.98 -13.36
N MET A 256 -7.23 -5.30 -12.45
CA MET A 256 -6.96 -3.87 -12.57
C MET A 256 -6.08 -3.56 -13.80
N ASN A 257 -5.04 -4.35 -14.03
CA ASN A 257 -4.12 -4.19 -15.16
C ASN A 257 -4.84 -4.39 -16.51
N ARG A 258 -5.69 -5.43 -16.63
CA ARG A 258 -6.53 -5.66 -17.83
C ARG A 258 -7.52 -4.51 -18.07
N TRP A 259 -8.11 -3.99 -17.01
CA TRP A 259 -9.09 -2.91 -17.11
C TRP A 259 -8.48 -1.57 -17.49
N LEU A 260 -7.40 -1.17 -16.81
CA LEU A 260 -6.74 0.12 -17.07
C LEU A 260 -6.11 0.15 -18.46
N PHE A 261 -5.64 -1.01 -18.93
CA PHE A 261 -4.88 -1.13 -20.17
C PHE A 261 -5.40 -2.29 -21.05
N PRO A 262 -6.63 -2.16 -21.58
CA PRO A 262 -7.21 -3.14 -22.46
C PRO A 262 -6.40 -3.19 -23.75
N ASP A 263 -6.29 -4.39 -24.32
CA ASP A 263 -5.74 -4.55 -25.66
C ASP A 263 -6.57 -3.69 -26.61
N THR A 264 -5.93 -2.72 -27.26
CA THR A 264 -6.63 -1.92 -28.27
C THR A 264 -6.92 -2.86 -29.43
N PRO A 265 -8.18 -3.08 -29.84
CA PRO A 265 -8.44 -3.84 -31.05
C PRO A 265 -7.71 -3.13 -32.19
N SER A 266 -6.81 -3.84 -32.88
CA SER A 266 -6.16 -3.33 -34.07
C SER A 266 -7.23 -2.77 -35.00
N SER A 267 -7.14 -1.47 -35.34
CA SER A 267 -8.06 -0.89 -36.32
C SER A 267 -8.09 -1.79 -37.55
N PRO A 268 -9.27 -2.15 -38.11
CA PRO A 268 -9.30 -2.85 -39.37
C PRO A 268 -8.57 -2.00 -40.42
N PRO A 269 -7.83 -2.62 -41.36
CA PRO A 269 -7.15 -1.86 -42.40
C PRO A 269 -8.18 -0.98 -43.11
N VAL A 270 -7.87 0.30 -43.22
CA VAL A 270 -8.65 1.24 -44.03
C VAL A 270 -8.66 0.70 -45.46
N ALA A 271 -9.86 0.34 -45.93
CA ALA A 271 -10.09 -0.15 -47.28
C ALA A 271 -9.90 0.95 -48.33
#